data_AF-A0A3C1S7M7-F1
#
_entry.id   AF-A0A3C1S7M7-F1
#
_cell.length_a   1.000
_cell.length_b   1.000
_cell.length_c   1.000
_cell.angle_alpha   90.00
_cell.angle_beta   90.00
_cell.angle_gamma   90.00
#
_symmetry.space_group_name_H-M   'P 1'
#
loop_
_entity.id
_entity.type
_entity.pdbx_description
1 polymer ?
#
loop_
_entity_poly.entity_id
_entity_poly.type
_entity_poly.pdbx_seq_one_letter_code
_entity_poly.pdbx_strand_id
1 'polypeptide(L)' 'MEKFACPTFTRDQDGSVHINTDLCIGDGSCIQTCPAAAIKI' A
#
# COMPACT_ATOMS: atom_id res chain seq x y z
N MET A 1 2.91 -1.45 -15.30
CA MET A 1 3.73 -2.24 -14.36
C MET A 1 3.74 -1.47 -13.04
N GLU A 2 3.23 -2.05 -11.95
CA GLU A 2 3.30 -1.42 -10.63
C GLU A 2 4.73 -1.53 -10.09
N LYS A 3 5.28 -0.42 -9.59
CA LYS A 3 6.70 -0.33 -9.19
C LYS A 3 6.96 -0.87 -7.79
N PHE A 4 5.90 -1.19 -7.05
CA PHE A 4 5.94 -1.63 -5.66
C PHE A 4 4.76 -2.56 -5.38
N ALA A 5 5.02 -3.63 -4.62
CA ALA A 5 4.02 -4.53 -4.09
C ALA A 5 4.41 -4.87 -2.64
N CYS A 6 3.55 -4.55 -1.69
CA CYS A 6 3.69 -4.99 -0.30
C CYS A 6 2.86 -6.27 -0.11
N PRO A 7 3.33 -7.28 0.63
CA PRO A 7 2.60 -8.53 0.82
C PRO A 7 1.24 -8.37 1.50
N THR A 8 0.99 -7.23 2.14
CA THR A 8 -0.28 -6.92 2.83
C THR A 8 -1.25 -6.13 1.95
N PHE A 9 -0.85 -5.79 0.72
CA PHE A 9 -1.66 -4.99 -0.19
C PHE A 9 -2.67 -5.85 -0.93
N THR A 10 -3.89 -5.37 -1.00
CA THR A 10 -4.95 -5.92 -1.84
C THR A 10 -5.51 -4.82 -2.72
N ARG A 11 -5.77 -5.12 -3.98
CA ARG A 11 -6.35 -4.18 -4.93
C ARG A 11 -7.74 -4.65 -5.32
N ASP A 12 -8.71 -3.76 -5.16
CA ASP A 12 -10.10 -4.02 -5.52
C ASP A 12 -10.37 -3.74 -7.00
N GLN A 13 -11.52 -4.23 -7.47
CA GLN A 13 -11.93 -4.11 -8.87
C GLN A 13 -12.18 -2.66 -9.30
N ASP A 14 -12.52 -1.79 -8.36
CA ASP A 14 -12.69 -0.34 -8.55
C ASP A 14 -11.35 0.42 -8.62
N GLY A 15 -10.24 -0.27 -8.40
CA GLY A 15 -8.90 0.29 -8.38
C GLY A 15 -8.45 0.82 -7.02
N SER A 16 -9.29 0.70 -5.98
CA SER A 16 -8.92 1.01 -4.60
C SER A 16 -7.84 0.04 -4.11
N VAL A 17 -6.96 0.53 -3.22
CA VAL A 17 -5.90 -0.28 -2.61
C VAL A 17 -6.09 -0.27 -1.11
N HIS A 18 -6.13 -1.47 -0.54
CA HIS A 18 -6.31 -1.70 0.89
C HIS A 18 -5.05 -2.35 1.46
N ILE A 19 -4.73 -1.99 2.70
CA ILE A 19 -3.58 -2.52 3.45
C ILE A 19 -4.15 -3.29 4.62
N ASN A 20 -3.80 -4.58 4.74
CA ASN A 20 -4.11 -5.33 5.95
C ASN A 20 -3.19 -4.84 7.08
N THR A 21 -3.75 -4.09 8.04
CA THR A 21 -3.00 -3.49 9.15
C THR A 21 -2.57 -4.51 10.20
N ASP A 22 -3.25 -5.65 10.33
CA ASP A 22 -2.84 -6.73 11.24
C ASP A 22 -1.57 -7.44 10.76
N LEU A 23 -1.35 -7.48 9.44
CA LEU A 23 -0.15 -8.06 8.84
C LEU A 23 0.93 -7.01 8.54
N CYS A 24 0.61 -5.73 8.71
CA CYS A 24 1.52 -4.63 8.42
C CYS A 24 2.60 -4.55 9.49
N ILE A 25 3.87 -4.63 9.08
CA ILE A 25 5.02 -4.52 10.00
C ILE A 25 5.48 -3.08 10.23
N GLY A 26 4.89 -2.09 9.55
CA GLY A 26 5.20 -0.68 9.73
C GLY A 26 6.55 -0.23 9.15
N ASP A 27 7.06 -0.90 8.10
CA ASP A 27 8.33 -0.53 7.47
C ASP A 27 8.27 0.80 6.68
N GLY A 28 7.07 1.23 6.29
CA GLY A 28 6.83 2.53 5.68
C GLY A 28 7.23 2.65 4.20
N SER A 29 7.68 1.58 3.53
CA SER A 29 8.05 1.62 2.10
C SER A 29 6.89 2.08 1.21
N CYS A 30 5.66 1.76 1.61
CA CYS A 30 4.46 2.19 0.92
C CYS A 30 4.29 3.72 0.84
N ILE A 31 4.74 4.45 1.86
CA ILE A 31 4.62 5.92 1.92
C ILE A 31 5.56 6.55 0.90
N GLN A 32 6.78 6.02 0.79
CA GLN A 32 7.85 6.55 -0.07
C GLN A 32 7.55 6.30 -1.56
N THR A 33 6.89 5.18 -1.85
CA THR A 33 6.66 4.71 -3.21
C THR A 33 5.30 5.14 -3.78
N CYS A 34 4.32 5.46 -2.92
CA CYS A 34 2.98 5.85 -3.36
C CYS A 34 3.05 7.20 -4.10
N PRO A 35 2.82 7.24 -5.42
CA PRO A 35 2.95 8.48 -6.19
C PRO A 35 1.86 9.50 -5.84
N ALA A 36 0.73 9.03 -5.31
CA ALA A 36 -0.37 9.87 -4.86
C ALA A 36 -0.18 10.42 -3.45
N ALA A 37 0.86 9.98 -2.72
CA ALA A 37 1.08 10.31 -1.30
C ALA A 37 -0.19 10.13 -0.45
N ALA A 38 -0.95 9.06 -0.72
CA ALA A 38 -2.28 8.84 -0.15
C ALA A 38 -2.26 8.32 1.30
N ILE A 39 -1.09 7.96 1.82
CA ILE A 39 -0.92 7.29 3.12
C ILE A 39 -0.43 8.33 4.15
N LYS A 40 -1.11 8.40 5.30
CA LYS A 40 -0.73 9.22 6.46
C LYS A 40 -0.68 8.33 7.72
N ILE A 41 0.25 8.64 8.62
CA ILE A 41 0.47 7.96 9.90
C ILE A 41 -0.15 8.78 11.02
#